data_AF-A0A8J4F555-F1
#
_entry.id   AF-A0A8J4F555-F1
#
_cell.length_a   1.000
_cell.length_b   1.000
_cell.length_c   1.000
_cell.angle_alpha   90.00
_cell.angle_beta   90.00
_cell.angle_gamma   90.00
#
_symmetry.space_group_name_H-M   'P 1'
#
loop_
_entity.id
_entity.type
_entity.pdbx_description
1 polymer ?
#
loop_
_entity_poly.entity_id
_entity_poly.type
_entity_poly.pdbx_seq_one_letter_code
_entity_poly.pdbx_strand_id
1 'polypeptide(L)'
;MARNSYSSNLALLCAGFALLCALCGAQARKNNLQDSPIQVVATVKIMRSYRSLKAIRGKRAFRSTHDTVELHCPEVIDPTDGIWKPDPNCSVPLTRIARGDDEVTAFQRRYNVISGDKIAATFDIRNRRKNDNNGDARRSLRTARENLVTDAILRPDSIQVVERNNEPKEVYTGSPIQLRAVVYLVDFCGWKNPFRSAQALRTYLFSENGAVEGNMQNYYRTCSYGKTIWDPKYVAVVGPLQLDCKGTVANGALRYNFDASKSCDTNELMYWRIGADTQAQKLAASDPNLSSILQWSQRRRVMMILPPETKCNFNGIADASCVGSICRSFINTKSPLDVNVLFHELQHNHGLNHAGRNELEYGDPTDPMGDSPASGQKVHCHNAPYNWRIGWARPIAGGLLTAANFTPAANRFVLTIPASGTTDMNMVIVNMGSSSPQAGASFITYPKYFLSFRVRNVTFGGYDSGLSAAINQAVVIHKYDGTMNDRDASKSTLVAIGGPRFDSFDPAFPARDVWTGPFTPFNSTSGLGGGLRVKVVSVGPSSAVVEVCRMYSQTEGKPGSAECQANLDRDCDGKMASLDSDCNPK
;
A
#
# COMPACT_ATOMS: atom_id res chain seq x y z
N MET A 1 -41.56 39.13 24.76
CA MET A 1 -42.49 37.98 24.85
C MET A 1 -42.12 36.98 23.75
N ALA A 2 -42.19 35.68 24.05
CA ALA A 2 -41.80 34.52 23.22
C ALA A 2 -40.31 34.10 23.21
N ARG A 3 -39.83 33.55 24.34
CA ARG A 3 -38.78 32.51 24.42
C ARG A 3 -39.09 31.63 25.63
N ASN A 4 -39.14 30.30 25.41
CA ASN A 4 -39.07 29.18 26.38
C ASN A 4 -40.18 28.14 26.22
N SER A 5 -40.08 27.23 25.23
CA SER A 5 -40.86 25.98 25.22
C SER A 5 -40.23 24.84 24.37
N TYR A 6 -38.90 24.69 24.27
CA TYR A 6 -38.30 23.62 23.45
C TYR A 6 -37.23 22.73 24.11
N SER A 7 -36.82 22.97 25.37
CA SER A 7 -35.75 22.18 26.02
C SER A 7 -36.24 20.96 26.83
N SER A 8 -37.53 20.87 27.16
CA SER A 8 -38.05 19.81 28.03
C SER A 8 -38.39 18.50 27.32
N ASN A 9 -38.67 18.52 26.00
CA ASN A 9 -39.05 17.31 25.26
C ASN A 9 -37.84 16.47 24.81
N LEU A 10 -36.65 17.07 24.63
CA LEU A 10 -35.45 16.32 24.21
C LEU A 10 -34.84 15.51 25.38
N ALA A 11 -34.98 16.00 26.61
CA ALA A 11 -34.54 15.31 27.82
C ALA A 11 -35.40 14.07 28.13
N LEU A 12 -36.72 14.13 27.89
CA LEU A 12 -37.60 12.97 28.03
C LEU A 12 -37.35 11.88 26.96
N LEU A 13 -37.00 12.26 25.73
CA LEU A 13 -36.62 11.32 24.67
C LEU A 13 -35.28 10.60 24.95
N CYS A 14 -34.31 11.31 25.52
CA CYS A 14 -33.04 10.71 25.93
C CYS A 14 -33.17 9.80 27.17
N ALA A 15 -34.03 10.17 28.14
CA ALA A 15 -34.34 9.32 29.28
C ALA A 15 -35.11 8.05 28.88
N GLY A 16 -35.99 8.15 27.87
CA GLY A 16 -36.71 7.00 27.30
C GLY A 16 -35.78 5.98 26.63
N PHE A 17 -34.78 6.43 25.87
CA PHE A 17 -33.78 5.55 25.24
C PHE A 17 -32.84 4.88 26.25
N ALA A 18 -32.46 5.58 27.32
CA ALA A 18 -31.68 5.01 28.42
C ALA A 18 -32.48 3.94 29.20
N LEU A 19 -33.79 4.15 29.40
CA LEU A 19 -34.67 3.19 30.04
C LEU A 19 -34.91 1.95 29.16
N LEU A 20 -35.02 2.11 27.84
CA LEU A 20 -35.12 1.00 26.87
C LEU A 20 -33.82 0.18 26.76
N CYS A 21 -32.65 0.81 26.87
CA CYS A 21 -31.37 0.10 26.95
C CYS A 21 -31.19 -0.63 28.30
N ALA A 22 -31.64 -0.03 29.41
CA ALA A 22 -31.62 -0.68 30.73
C ALA A 22 -32.63 -1.84 30.80
N LEU A 23 -33.79 -1.73 30.15
CA LEU A 23 -34.77 -2.79 30.03
C LEU A 23 -34.30 -3.92 29.10
N CYS A 24 -33.60 -3.62 27.99
CA CYS A 24 -32.91 -4.65 27.20
C CYS A 24 -31.83 -5.38 28.02
N GLY A 25 -31.08 -4.66 28.86
CA GLY A 25 -30.08 -5.24 29.76
C GLY A 25 -30.68 -6.07 30.92
N ALA A 26 -31.90 -5.77 31.35
CA ALA A 26 -32.59 -6.51 32.42
C ALA A 26 -33.40 -7.71 31.88
N GLN A 27 -34.01 -7.59 30.69
CA GLN A 27 -34.68 -8.70 30.00
C GLN A 27 -33.66 -9.75 29.52
N ALA A 28 -32.44 -9.31 29.15
CA ALA A 28 -31.34 -10.19 28.79
C ALA A 28 -30.82 -11.08 29.93
N ARG A 29 -31.15 -10.77 31.19
CA ARG A 29 -30.73 -11.56 32.36
C ARG A 29 -31.65 -12.75 32.67
N LYS A 30 -32.83 -12.85 32.06
CA LYS A 30 -33.80 -13.92 32.37
C LYS A 30 -33.99 -14.96 31.27
N ASN A 31 -33.58 -14.68 30.04
CA ASN A 31 -33.68 -15.63 28.92
C ASN A 31 -32.26 -16.06 28.51
N ASN A 32 -32.08 -17.35 28.16
CA ASN A 32 -30.85 -17.98 27.65
C ASN A 32 -30.28 -17.26 26.40
N LEU A 33 -29.75 -16.04 26.55
CA LEU A 33 -29.13 -15.22 25.50
C LEU A 33 -27.65 -15.57 25.31
N GLN A 34 -27.32 -16.85 25.39
CA GLN A 34 -25.91 -17.27 25.42
C GLN A 34 -25.22 -17.24 24.05
N ASP A 35 -25.93 -16.96 22.95
CA ASP A 35 -25.37 -17.06 21.58
C ASP A 35 -25.84 -15.95 20.60
N SER A 36 -26.36 -14.80 21.06
CA SER A 36 -26.72 -13.74 20.10
C SER A 36 -25.47 -13.05 19.54
N PRO A 37 -25.32 -12.98 18.21
CA PRO A 37 -24.14 -12.39 17.61
C PRO A 37 -24.09 -10.88 17.88
N ILE A 38 -22.88 -10.36 18.11
CA ILE A 38 -22.67 -8.93 18.34
C ILE A 38 -22.55 -8.25 16.98
N GLN A 39 -23.48 -7.35 16.66
CA GLN A 39 -23.37 -6.47 15.49
C GLN A 39 -22.76 -5.13 15.90
N VAL A 40 -21.73 -4.70 15.17
CA VAL A 40 -21.09 -3.40 15.39
C VAL A 40 -20.80 -2.70 14.06
N VAL A 41 -20.81 -1.37 14.09
CA VAL A 41 -20.29 -0.55 12.99
C VAL A 41 -18.87 -0.10 13.35
N ALA A 42 -17.90 -0.49 12.54
CA ALA A 42 -16.48 -0.25 12.74
C ALA A 42 -15.85 0.45 11.55
N THR A 43 -14.72 1.11 11.78
CA THR A 43 -13.82 1.58 10.73
C THR A 43 -12.71 0.57 10.51
N VAL A 44 -12.45 0.22 9.25
CA VAL A 44 -11.34 -0.67 8.87
C VAL A 44 -10.04 0.13 8.93
N LYS A 45 -9.00 -0.45 9.54
CA LYS A 45 -7.61 0.05 9.45
C LYS A 45 -6.75 -1.08 8.87
N ILE A 46 -6.16 -0.86 7.70
CA ILE A 46 -5.22 -1.78 7.08
C ILE A 46 -3.84 -1.18 7.25
N MET A 47 -2.95 -1.88 7.94
CA MET A 47 -1.57 -1.44 8.15
C MET A 47 -0.61 -2.37 7.43
N ARG A 48 0.39 -1.80 6.78
CA ARG A 48 1.46 -2.48 6.04
C ARG A 48 2.80 -2.10 6.65
N SER A 49 3.70 -3.07 6.74
CA SER A 49 4.88 -2.94 7.58
C SER A 49 6.17 -3.27 6.85
N TYR A 50 7.12 -2.33 6.85
CA TYR A 50 8.46 -2.57 6.34
C TYR A 50 9.37 -3.26 7.35
N ARG A 51 10.10 -4.27 6.86
CA ARG A 51 11.22 -4.87 7.58
C ARG A 51 12.39 -5.04 6.64
N SER A 52 13.50 -4.35 6.92
CA SER A 52 14.73 -4.53 6.15
C SER A 52 15.15 -6.01 6.20
N LEU A 53 15.24 -6.61 5.01
CA LEU A 53 15.82 -7.93 4.83
C LEU A 53 17.33 -7.78 5.04
N LYS A 54 17.83 -7.95 6.27
CA LYS A 54 19.22 -8.40 6.42
C LYS A 54 19.28 -9.77 5.77
N ALA A 55 19.74 -9.81 4.52
CA ALA A 55 19.85 -10.98 3.67
C ALA A 55 20.50 -12.15 4.42
N ILE A 56 19.68 -13.02 5.00
CA ILE A 56 20.13 -14.34 5.40
C ILE A 56 20.21 -15.11 4.10
N ARG A 57 21.40 -15.08 3.46
CA ARG A 57 21.72 -15.90 2.29
C ARG A 57 21.25 -17.34 2.56
N GLY A 58 20.24 -17.78 1.83
CA GLY A 58 19.92 -19.20 1.65
C GLY A 58 18.75 -19.80 2.44
N LYS A 59 17.90 -19.06 3.17
CA LYS A 59 16.71 -19.68 3.82
C LYS A 59 15.43 -18.83 3.76
N ARG A 60 14.44 -19.39 3.06
CA ARG A 60 12.99 -19.08 2.96
C ARG A 60 12.60 -17.61 2.70
N ALA A 61 11.69 -17.41 1.76
CA ALA A 61 10.99 -16.15 1.54
C ALA A 61 10.42 -15.63 2.87
N PHE A 62 10.91 -14.49 3.36
CA PHE A 62 10.27 -13.81 4.47
C PHE A 62 9.00 -13.16 3.92
N ARG A 63 7.84 -13.63 4.37
CA ARG A 63 6.57 -12.92 4.23
C ARG A 63 6.39 -12.03 5.46
N SER A 64 5.89 -10.82 5.26
CA SER A 64 5.52 -9.89 6.33
C SER A 64 4.47 -10.59 7.18
N THR A 65 4.83 -10.81 8.45
CA THR A 65 3.89 -11.29 9.46
C THR A 65 3.28 -10.12 10.25
N HIS A 66 3.52 -8.88 9.84
CA HIS A 66 3.14 -7.70 10.63
C HIS A 66 2.17 -6.78 9.88
N ASP A 67 1.84 -7.10 8.63
CA ASP A 67 0.69 -6.50 7.96
C ASP A 67 -0.58 -6.95 8.69
N THR A 68 -1.52 -6.03 8.91
CA THR A 68 -2.69 -6.30 9.72
C THR A 68 -3.92 -5.60 9.20
N VAL A 69 -5.07 -6.25 9.35
CA VAL A 69 -6.37 -5.58 9.29
C VAL A 69 -6.95 -5.52 10.69
N GLU A 70 -7.34 -4.32 11.10
CA GLU A 70 -7.88 -4.02 12.42
C GLU A 70 -9.23 -3.32 12.30
N LEU A 71 -10.05 -3.49 13.34
CA LEU A 71 -11.32 -2.80 13.48
C LEU A 71 -11.25 -1.80 14.63
N HIS A 72 -11.57 -0.55 14.30
CA HIS A 72 -11.53 0.59 15.21
C HIS A 72 -12.91 1.21 15.31
N CYS A 73 -13.17 1.95 16.38
CA CYS A 73 -14.35 2.82 16.39
C CYS A 73 -14.19 3.92 15.32
N PRO A 74 -15.29 4.34 14.67
CA PRO A 74 -15.28 5.52 13.83
C PRO A 74 -14.70 6.72 14.57
N GLU A 75 -13.92 7.54 13.85
CA GLU A 75 -13.32 8.73 14.43
C GLU A 75 -14.26 9.93 14.27
N VAL A 76 -14.40 10.72 15.33
CA VAL A 76 -15.17 11.96 15.36
C VAL A 76 -14.28 13.09 15.87
N ILE A 77 -14.57 14.33 15.47
CA ILE A 77 -13.91 15.50 16.04
C ILE A 77 -14.47 15.70 17.45
N ASP A 78 -13.60 15.64 18.45
CA ASP A 78 -13.95 16.01 19.81
C ASP A 78 -14.21 17.52 19.86
N PRO A 79 -15.42 17.96 20.27
CA PRO A 79 -15.78 19.38 20.27
C PRO A 79 -14.96 20.20 21.27
N THR A 80 -14.30 19.55 22.24
CA THR A 80 -13.55 20.20 23.32
C THR A 80 -12.17 20.65 22.86
N ASP A 81 -11.48 19.81 22.09
CA ASP A 81 -10.10 20.06 21.67
C ASP A 81 -9.89 20.05 20.15
N GLY A 82 -10.93 19.72 19.37
CA GLY A 82 -10.86 19.70 17.90
C GLY A 82 -10.07 18.52 17.35
N ILE A 83 -9.75 17.51 18.16
CA ILE A 83 -8.93 16.36 17.76
C ILE A 83 -9.83 15.21 17.29
N TRP A 84 -9.37 14.50 16.26
CA TRP A 84 -10.00 13.24 15.83
C TRP A 84 -9.75 12.15 16.86
N LYS A 85 -10.82 11.69 17.53
CA LYS A 85 -10.80 10.61 18.51
C LYS A 85 -11.82 9.54 18.17
N PRO A 86 -11.63 8.29 18.62
CA PRO A 86 -12.67 7.27 18.57
C PRO A 86 -14.00 7.77 19.15
N ASP A 87 -15.13 7.53 18.47
CA ASP A 87 -16.47 7.91 18.92
C ASP A 87 -16.75 7.34 20.31
N PRO A 88 -16.93 8.18 21.35
CA PRO A 88 -17.08 7.73 22.73
C PRO A 88 -18.29 6.81 22.94
N ASN A 89 -19.28 6.81 22.03
CA ASN A 89 -20.45 5.95 22.10
C ASN A 89 -20.26 4.60 21.41
N CYS A 90 -19.18 4.45 20.64
CA CYS A 90 -18.88 3.20 19.94
C CYS A 90 -18.28 2.16 20.90
N SER A 91 -18.71 0.90 20.77
CA SER A 91 -18.22 -0.23 21.58
C SER A 91 -17.56 -1.31 20.73
N VAL A 92 -16.96 -0.94 19.59
CA VAL A 92 -16.22 -1.88 18.74
C VAL A 92 -14.98 -2.35 19.49
N PRO A 93 -14.82 -3.67 19.71
CA PRO A 93 -13.60 -4.18 20.29
C PRO A 93 -12.44 -3.93 19.33
N LEU A 94 -11.35 -3.38 19.86
CA LEU A 94 -10.09 -3.26 19.12
C LEU A 94 -9.57 -4.67 18.83
N THR A 95 -9.79 -5.12 17.60
CA THR A 95 -9.49 -6.50 17.20
C THR A 95 -8.78 -6.54 15.86
N ARG A 96 -7.87 -7.51 15.73
CA ARG A 96 -7.17 -7.82 14.50
C ARG A 96 -7.88 -8.99 13.82
N ILE A 97 -8.27 -8.80 12.57
CA ILE A 97 -9.08 -9.77 11.82
C ILE A 97 -8.33 -10.48 10.69
N ALA A 98 -7.19 -9.93 10.25
CA ALA A 98 -6.28 -10.58 9.30
C ALA A 98 -4.84 -10.21 9.63
N ARG A 99 -3.90 -11.12 9.35
CA ARG A 99 -2.47 -10.91 9.62
C ARG A 99 -1.59 -11.48 8.51
N GLY A 100 -0.61 -10.67 8.10
CA GLY A 100 0.33 -10.96 7.04
C GLY A 100 -0.19 -10.59 5.65
N ASP A 101 0.74 -10.40 4.71
CA ASP A 101 0.45 -9.80 3.39
C ASP A 101 -0.66 -10.54 2.63
N ASP A 102 -0.59 -11.87 2.58
CA ASP A 102 -1.56 -12.67 1.82
C ASP A 102 -2.98 -12.56 2.42
N GLU A 103 -3.12 -12.68 3.74
CA GLU A 103 -4.42 -12.58 4.41
C GLU A 103 -5.01 -11.18 4.29
N VAL A 104 -4.17 -10.14 4.47
CA VAL A 104 -4.57 -8.74 4.36
C VAL A 104 -4.99 -8.42 2.92
N THR A 105 -4.20 -8.84 1.93
CA THR A 105 -4.51 -8.65 0.51
C THR A 105 -5.77 -9.41 0.11
N ALA A 106 -5.93 -10.66 0.58
CA ALA A 106 -7.14 -11.44 0.34
C ALA A 106 -8.37 -10.77 0.97
N PHE A 107 -8.24 -10.22 2.19
CA PHE A 107 -9.29 -9.46 2.85
C PHE A 107 -9.69 -8.23 2.04
N GLN A 108 -8.71 -7.41 1.63
CA GLN A 108 -8.96 -6.21 0.82
C GLN A 108 -9.67 -6.55 -0.49
N ARG A 109 -9.24 -7.60 -1.20
CA ARG A 109 -9.88 -8.04 -2.45
C ARG A 109 -11.29 -8.57 -2.23
N ARG A 110 -11.49 -9.39 -1.20
CA ARG A 110 -12.79 -10.01 -0.90
C ARG A 110 -13.85 -8.97 -0.57
N TYR A 111 -13.50 -7.95 0.21
CA TYR A 111 -14.46 -6.95 0.69
C TYR A 111 -14.39 -5.62 -0.08
N ASN A 112 -13.37 -5.44 -0.91
CA ASN A 112 -13.07 -4.21 -1.65
C ASN A 112 -13.01 -2.97 -0.73
N VAL A 113 -12.25 -3.10 0.36
CA VAL A 113 -12.12 -2.11 1.43
C VAL A 113 -10.71 -1.55 1.56
N ILE A 114 -10.63 -0.31 2.05
CA ILE A 114 -9.39 0.41 2.38
C ILE A 114 -9.48 1.06 3.77
N SER A 115 -8.37 1.59 4.26
CA SER A 115 -8.31 2.18 5.60
C SER A 115 -9.24 3.39 5.69
N GLY A 116 -10.16 3.38 6.66
CA GLY A 116 -11.16 4.43 6.84
C GLY A 116 -12.56 4.09 6.34
N ASP A 117 -12.75 3.00 5.58
CA ASP A 117 -14.09 2.54 5.22
C ASP A 117 -14.86 2.08 6.47
N LYS A 118 -16.19 2.30 6.47
CA LYS A 118 -17.05 1.80 7.55
C LYS A 118 -17.69 0.48 7.14
N ILE A 119 -17.62 -0.48 8.05
CA ILE A 119 -18.22 -1.80 7.88
C ILE A 119 -19.17 -2.09 9.04
N ALA A 120 -20.21 -2.86 8.76
CA ALA A 120 -20.97 -3.61 9.76
C ALA A 120 -20.32 -5.00 9.87
N ALA A 121 -19.91 -5.37 11.08
CA ALA A 121 -19.36 -6.67 11.37
C ALA A 121 -20.24 -7.39 12.39
N THR A 122 -20.52 -8.66 12.12
CA THR A 122 -21.22 -9.56 13.04
C THR A 122 -20.20 -10.51 13.64
N PHE A 123 -20.05 -10.52 14.96
CA PHE A 123 -19.13 -11.41 15.66
C PHE A 123 -19.89 -12.55 16.32
N ASP A 124 -19.45 -13.77 16.01
CA ASP A 124 -19.85 -14.97 16.74
C ASP A 124 -18.86 -15.19 17.90
N ILE A 125 -19.38 -15.20 19.14
CA ILE A 125 -18.58 -15.47 20.33
C ILE A 125 -18.39 -16.98 20.45
N ARG A 126 -17.54 -17.55 19.60
CA ARG A 126 -17.18 -18.96 19.75
C ARG A 126 -16.24 -19.11 20.94
N ASN A 127 -16.78 -19.59 22.05
CA ASN A 127 -15.96 -20.06 23.16
C ASN A 127 -14.99 -21.14 22.65
N ARG A 128 -13.70 -20.83 22.64
CA ARG A 128 -12.61 -21.70 22.15
C ARG A 128 -12.49 -23.02 22.94
N ARG A 129 -13.31 -23.23 23.98
CA ARG A 129 -13.39 -24.45 24.79
C ARG A 129 -14.81 -25.02 24.78
N LYS A 130 -15.13 -25.82 23.78
CA LYS A 130 -16.20 -26.85 23.89
C LYS A 130 -15.63 -28.26 24.18
N ASN A 131 -14.32 -28.38 24.44
CA ASN A 131 -13.67 -29.66 24.74
C ASN A 131 -13.16 -29.83 26.19
N ASP A 132 -13.32 -28.84 27.09
CA ASP A 132 -12.95 -29.01 28.50
C ASP A 132 -14.22 -29.05 29.36
N ASN A 133 -14.46 -30.21 29.98
CA ASN A 133 -15.59 -30.48 30.85
C ASN A 133 -15.57 -29.63 32.14
N ASN A 134 -16.78 -29.27 32.58
CA ASN A 134 -17.21 -28.92 33.95
C ASN A 134 -16.73 -27.61 34.62
N GLY A 135 -17.73 -26.86 35.11
CA GLY A 135 -17.66 -26.13 36.38
C GLY A 135 -17.36 -24.63 36.33
N ASP A 136 -16.26 -24.21 35.70
CA ASP A 136 -15.66 -22.89 35.99
C ASP A 136 -16.03 -21.73 35.04
N ALA A 137 -16.79 -22.00 33.99
CA ALA A 137 -17.10 -21.01 32.95
C ALA A 137 -17.96 -19.82 33.43
N ARG A 138 -18.79 -19.99 34.49
CA ARG A 138 -19.68 -18.92 34.99
C ARG A 138 -18.95 -17.84 35.80
N ARG A 139 -17.79 -18.15 36.39
CA ARG A 139 -17.01 -17.16 37.16
C ARG A 139 -16.16 -16.27 36.23
N SER A 140 -15.77 -16.77 35.06
CA SER A 140 -14.91 -16.04 34.11
C SER A 140 -15.62 -14.92 33.34
N LEU A 141 -16.94 -15.00 33.11
CA LEU A 141 -17.70 -13.98 32.38
C LEU A 141 -17.97 -12.71 33.20
N ARG A 142 -18.01 -12.81 34.54
CA ARG A 142 -18.28 -11.65 35.41
C ARG A 142 -17.04 -10.75 35.57
N THR A 143 -15.84 -11.33 35.46
CA THR A 143 -14.55 -10.61 35.47
C THR A 143 -14.11 -10.15 34.08
N ALA A 144 -14.67 -10.71 33.00
CA ALA A 144 -14.34 -10.34 31.62
C ALA A 144 -14.78 -8.91 31.23
N ARG A 145 -15.66 -8.27 32.01
CA ARG A 145 -16.07 -6.88 31.79
C ARG A 145 -15.06 -5.86 32.34
N GLU A 146 -14.19 -6.28 33.26
CA GLU A 146 -13.14 -5.44 33.86
C GLU A 146 -11.74 -5.82 33.38
N ASN A 147 -11.55 -7.04 32.87
CA ASN A 147 -10.34 -7.49 32.21
C ASN A 147 -10.72 -8.25 30.93
N LEU A 148 -11.00 -7.52 29.84
CA LEU A 148 -11.24 -8.12 28.53
C LEU A 148 -9.96 -8.82 28.08
N VAL A 149 -9.92 -10.13 28.37
CA VAL A 149 -8.81 -11.04 28.13
C VAL A 149 -8.53 -11.10 26.63
N THR A 150 -7.27 -10.78 26.35
CA THR A 150 -6.41 -10.92 25.17
C THR A 150 -6.54 -12.18 24.29
N ASP A 151 -7.45 -13.13 24.57
CA ASP A 151 -7.45 -14.46 23.90
C ASP A 151 -8.78 -14.89 23.25
N ALA A 152 -9.87 -14.13 23.39
CA ALA A 152 -11.07 -14.39 22.61
C ALA A 152 -10.82 -13.96 21.15
N ILE A 153 -10.57 -14.92 20.26
CA ILE A 153 -10.45 -14.64 18.83
C ILE A 153 -11.85 -14.29 18.31
N LEU A 154 -12.18 -13.01 18.34
CA LEU A 154 -13.35 -12.46 17.69
C LEU A 154 -13.14 -12.53 16.18
N ARG A 155 -13.60 -13.61 15.57
CA ARG A 155 -13.67 -13.72 14.10
C ARG A 155 -15.01 -13.16 13.65
N PRO A 156 -15.03 -12.16 12.76
CA PRO A 156 -16.28 -11.72 12.18
C PRO A 156 -16.86 -12.86 11.35
N ASP A 157 -18.10 -13.22 11.62
CA ASP A 157 -18.87 -14.24 10.89
C ASP A 157 -19.36 -13.66 9.55
N SER A 158 -19.79 -12.38 9.58
CA SER A 158 -20.12 -11.62 8.38
C SER A 158 -19.57 -10.19 8.46
N ILE A 159 -19.20 -9.65 7.29
CA ILE A 159 -18.76 -8.28 7.10
C ILE A 159 -19.52 -7.69 5.91
N GLN A 160 -20.12 -6.53 6.12
CA GLN A 160 -20.77 -5.74 5.09
C GLN A 160 -20.19 -4.33 5.08
N VAL A 161 -19.86 -3.80 3.91
CA VAL A 161 -19.45 -2.40 3.78
C VAL A 161 -20.70 -1.52 3.89
N VAL A 162 -20.70 -0.59 4.85
CA VAL A 162 -21.84 0.30 5.12
C VAL A 162 -21.63 1.65 4.46
N GLU A 163 -20.39 2.15 4.49
CA GLU A 163 -20.05 3.44 3.91
C GLU A 163 -18.69 3.36 3.23
N ARG A 164 -18.65 3.81 1.97
CA ARG A 164 -17.42 3.98 1.20
C ARG A 164 -17.22 5.45 0.95
N ASN A 165 -16.04 5.95 1.27
CA ASN A 165 -15.58 7.20 0.70
C ASN A 165 -14.94 6.89 -0.65
N ASN A 166 -15.55 7.42 -1.72
CA ASN A 166 -15.24 7.07 -3.11
C ASN A 166 -14.40 8.13 -3.82
N GLU A 167 -13.99 9.22 -3.15
CA GLU A 167 -13.15 10.22 -3.79
C GLU A 167 -11.69 9.72 -3.86
N PRO A 168 -11.12 9.40 -5.03
CA PRO A 168 -9.68 9.16 -5.13
C PRO A 168 -8.96 10.49 -4.87
N LYS A 169 -8.11 10.53 -3.84
CA LYS A 169 -7.33 11.75 -3.50
C LYS A 169 -5.84 11.58 -3.61
N GLU A 170 -5.36 10.34 -3.71
CA GLU A 170 -3.93 10.02 -3.69
C GLU A 170 -3.43 9.53 -5.07
N VAL A 171 -4.30 9.58 -6.09
CA VAL A 171 -3.97 9.42 -7.50
C VAL A 171 -3.96 10.80 -8.16
N TYR A 172 -2.88 11.14 -8.87
CA TYR A 172 -2.80 12.39 -9.60
C TYR A 172 -3.78 12.41 -10.79
N THR A 173 -4.62 13.45 -10.84
CA THR A 173 -5.66 13.64 -11.86
C THR A 173 -5.44 14.85 -12.76
N GLY A 174 -4.28 15.51 -12.68
CA GLY A 174 -3.94 16.68 -13.51
C GLY A 174 -3.62 17.96 -12.73
N SER A 175 -3.90 17.99 -11.42
CA SER A 175 -3.48 19.07 -10.52
C SER A 175 -2.50 18.55 -9.48
N PRO A 176 -1.42 19.28 -9.15
CA PRO A 176 -0.48 18.83 -8.14
C PRO A 176 -1.15 18.55 -6.78
N ILE A 177 -0.86 17.39 -6.21
CA ILE A 177 -1.38 16.99 -4.89
C ILE A 177 -0.47 17.62 -3.82
N GLN A 178 -1.01 18.54 -3.04
CA GLN A 178 -0.30 19.14 -1.91
C GLN A 178 -0.48 18.28 -0.67
N LEU A 179 0.59 17.62 -0.24
CA LEU A 179 0.53 16.78 0.95
C LEU A 179 0.52 17.65 2.21
N ARG A 180 -0.39 17.31 3.12
CA ARG A 180 -0.45 17.90 4.46
C ARG A 180 -0.09 16.84 5.49
N ALA A 181 0.89 17.16 6.34
CA ALA A 181 1.39 16.22 7.31
C ALA A 181 1.76 16.88 8.63
N VAL A 182 1.70 16.10 9.70
CA VAL A 182 2.35 16.41 10.97
C VAL A 182 3.29 15.27 11.33
N VAL A 183 4.53 15.60 11.65
CA VAL A 183 5.59 14.67 12.01
C VAL A 183 5.94 14.87 13.48
N TYR A 184 5.66 13.85 14.30
CA TYR A 184 5.88 13.85 15.72
C TYR A 184 7.18 13.15 16.09
N LEU A 185 8.08 13.85 16.77
CA LEU A 185 9.16 13.24 17.52
C LEU A 185 8.63 12.93 18.92
N VAL A 186 8.67 11.67 19.35
CA VAL A 186 8.17 11.28 20.67
C VAL A 186 9.25 10.68 21.55
N ASP A 187 9.17 11.01 22.84
CA ASP A 187 9.96 10.44 23.93
C ASP A 187 9.00 9.73 24.91
N PHE A 188 9.36 8.56 25.41
CA PHE A 188 8.56 7.83 26.42
C PHE A 188 9.43 6.80 27.14
N CYS A 189 9.01 6.35 28.32
CA CYS A 189 9.75 5.37 29.13
C CYS A 189 11.21 5.77 29.45
N GLY A 190 11.52 7.08 29.49
CA GLY A 190 12.89 7.58 29.59
C GLY A 190 13.73 7.42 28.31
N TRP A 191 13.18 6.78 27.28
CA TRP A 191 13.78 6.66 25.96
C TRP A 191 13.60 7.95 25.18
N LYS A 192 14.63 8.27 24.42
CA LYS A 192 14.76 9.56 23.77
C LYS A 192 14.90 9.40 22.27
N ASN A 193 14.13 10.19 21.53
CA ASN A 193 14.23 10.24 20.10
C ASN A 193 15.66 10.67 19.67
N PRO A 194 16.29 10.01 18.70
CA PRO A 194 17.68 10.26 18.34
C PRO A 194 17.91 11.64 17.72
N PHE A 195 16.89 12.25 17.11
CA PHE A 195 17.00 13.59 16.53
C PHE A 195 17.03 14.70 17.59
N ARG A 196 16.53 14.45 18.80
CA ARG A 196 16.51 15.38 19.96
C ARG A 196 15.76 16.71 19.76
N SER A 197 15.46 17.12 18.53
CA SER A 197 14.74 18.35 18.21
C SER A 197 14.02 18.25 16.86
N ALA A 198 12.91 18.99 16.73
CA ALA A 198 12.23 19.16 15.44
C ALA A 198 13.18 19.67 14.35
N GLN A 199 14.04 20.64 14.67
CA GLN A 199 14.99 21.23 13.72
C GLN A 199 15.98 20.21 13.15
N ALA A 200 16.48 19.29 13.97
CA ALA A 200 17.37 18.22 13.49
C ALA A 200 16.66 17.32 12.47
N LEU A 201 15.41 16.94 12.73
CA LEU A 201 14.65 16.10 11.78
C LEU A 201 14.27 16.86 10.50
N ARG A 202 14.02 18.17 10.56
CA ARG A 202 13.69 18.98 9.38
C ARG A 202 14.73 18.84 8.26
N THR A 203 16.00 18.64 8.60
CA THR A 203 17.08 18.44 7.60
C THR A 203 16.91 17.17 6.74
N TYR A 204 16.17 16.16 7.23
CA TYR A 204 15.84 14.93 6.49
C TYR A 204 14.53 15.05 5.71
N LEU A 205 13.68 16.01 6.08
CA LEU A 205 12.37 16.19 5.46
C LEU A 205 12.39 17.25 4.36
N PHE A 206 13.25 18.27 4.50
CA PHE A 206 13.26 19.43 3.62
C PHE A 206 14.69 19.83 3.22
N SER A 207 14.78 20.50 2.08
CA SER A 207 16.03 21.03 1.53
C SER A 207 16.48 22.37 2.12
N GLU A 208 15.93 22.78 3.28
CA GLU A 208 16.02 24.15 3.83
C GLU A 208 17.44 24.67 4.13
N ASN A 209 18.48 23.85 4.04
CA ASN A 209 19.88 24.28 4.22
C ASN A 209 20.87 23.57 3.27
N GLY A 210 20.40 22.97 2.17
CA GLY A 210 21.25 22.32 1.15
C GLY A 210 22.08 21.11 1.60
N ALA A 211 21.99 20.68 2.86
CA ALA A 211 22.94 19.70 3.43
C ALA A 211 22.59 18.21 3.19
N VAL A 212 21.34 17.89 2.83
CA VAL A 212 20.89 16.51 2.59
C VAL A 212 20.14 16.46 1.27
N GLU A 213 20.74 15.84 0.25
CA GLU A 213 20.13 15.77 -1.09
C GLU A 213 19.03 14.69 -1.17
N GLY A 214 19.14 13.63 -0.36
CA GLY A 214 18.11 12.61 -0.16
C GLY A 214 17.20 12.97 1.00
N ASN A 215 16.37 13.99 0.82
CA ASN A 215 15.34 14.37 1.78
C ASN A 215 13.94 14.09 1.20
N MET A 216 12.91 14.05 2.06
CA MET A 216 11.54 13.74 1.63
C MET A 216 11.00 14.70 0.56
N GLN A 217 11.29 16.00 0.66
CA GLN A 217 10.90 16.99 -0.34
C GLN A 217 11.47 16.65 -1.73
N ASN A 218 12.74 16.26 -1.80
CA ASN A 218 13.37 15.84 -3.05
C ASN A 218 12.84 14.49 -3.56
N TYR A 219 12.56 13.53 -2.68
CA TYR A 219 11.89 12.28 -3.07
C TYR A 219 10.57 12.55 -3.78
N TYR A 220 9.68 13.35 -3.18
CA TYR A 220 8.41 13.70 -3.80
C TYR A 220 8.60 14.53 -5.06
N ARG A 221 9.43 15.58 -5.05
CA ARG A 221 9.66 16.43 -6.23
C ARG A 221 10.18 15.62 -7.41
N THR A 222 11.22 14.81 -7.19
CA THR A 222 11.91 14.04 -8.23
C THR A 222 11.06 12.86 -8.69
N CYS A 223 10.59 12.00 -7.79
CA CYS A 223 9.91 10.77 -8.18
C CYS A 223 8.50 10.99 -8.72
N SER A 224 7.82 12.06 -8.31
CA SER A 224 6.48 12.40 -8.82
C SER A 224 6.50 13.32 -10.04
N TYR A 225 7.68 13.76 -10.52
CA TYR A 225 7.79 14.77 -11.58
C TYR A 225 7.04 16.07 -11.21
N GLY A 226 7.12 16.48 -9.94
CA GLY A 226 6.42 17.65 -9.41
C GLY A 226 4.90 17.52 -9.24
N LYS A 227 4.33 16.32 -9.44
CA LYS A 227 2.87 16.08 -9.32
C LYS A 227 2.40 15.93 -7.88
N THR A 228 3.30 15.63 -6.96
CA THR A 228 3.02 15.55 -5.53
C THR A 228 4.03 16.39 -4.78
N ILE A 229 3.52 17.26 -3.91
CA ILE A 229 4.29 18.32 -3.28
C ILE A 229 4.39 18.04 -1.78
N TRP A 230 5.61 17.93 -1.28
CA TRP A 230 5.94 17.89 0.14
C TRP A 230 6.63 19.20 0.51
N ASP A 231 5.86 20.12 1.10
CA ASP A 231 6.27 21.51 1.33
C ASP A 231 6.27 21.83 2.84
N PRO A 232 7.32 22.48 3.37
CA PRO A 232 7.37 22.88 4.78
C PRO A 232 6.23 23.79 5.22
N LYS A 233 5.55 24.49 4.31
CA LYS A 233 4.32 25.25 4.57
C LYS A 233 3.14 24.37 5.00
N TYR A 234 3.08 23.13 4.52
CA TYR A 234 1.97 22.20 4.75
C TYR A 234 2.36 21.01 5.63
N VAL A 235 3.62 20.96 6.06
CA VAL A 235 4.17 19.88 6.88
C VAL A 235 4.80 20.45 8.15
N ALA A 236 4.18 20.15 9.29
CA ALA A 236 4.70 20.53 10.60
C ALA A 236 5.58 19.42 11.18
N VAL A 237 6.66 19.81 11.88
CA VAL A 237 7.50 18.90 12.66
C VAL A 237 7.42 19.36 14.12
N VAL A 238 6.95 18.47 15.00
CA VAL A 238 6.63 18.80 16.39
C VAL A 238 7.36 17.85 17.31
N GLY A 239 8.02 18.39 18.33
CA GLY A 239 8.63 17.63 19.42
C GLY A 239 10.10 17.96 19.70
N PRO A 240 10.74 17.23 20.63
CA PRO A 240 10.24 15.97 21.21
C PRO A 240 9.02 16.16 22.13
N LEU A 241 8.02 15.30 21.97
CA LEU A 241 6.82 15.24 22.80
C LEU A 241 6.99 14.14 23.85
N GLN A 242 6.80 14.48 25.13
CA GLN A 242 6.97 13.53 26.22
C GLN A 242 5.66 12.77 26.47
N LEU A 243 5.59 11.52 26.05
CA LEU A 243 4.43 10.65 26.28
C LEU A 243 4.65 9.75 27.51
N ASP A 244 3.57 9.23 28.07
CA ASP A 244 3.60 8.30 29.19
C ASP A 244 4.11 6.94 28.72
N CYS A 245 4.76 6.23 29.64
CA CYS A 245 5.27 4.89 29.37
C CYS A 245 4.17 3.82 29.40
N LYS A 246 3.19 4.00 30.29
CA LYS A 246 2.12 3.03 30.55
C LYS A 246 0.84 3.77 30.91
N GLY A 247 -0.30 3.15 30.66
CA GLY A 247 -1.57 3.73 31.03
C GLY A 247 -2.73 3.06 30.32
N THR A 248 -3.79 3.83 30.10
CA THR A 248 -4.96 3.39 29.35
C THR A 248 -5.22 4.30 28.16
N VAL A 249 -5.74 3.72 27.08
CA VAL A 249 -6.21 4.44 25.90
C VAL A 249 -7.64 4.00 25.58
N ALA A 250 -8.47 4.94 25.16
CA ALA A 250 -9.86 4.68 24.80
C ALA A 250 -10.00 4.38 23.30
N ASN A 251 -10.81 3.36 22.98
CA ASN A 251 -11.38 3.15 21.66
C ASN A 251 -12.91 3.15 21.82
N GLY A 252 -13.47 4.35 21.73
CA GLY A 252 -14.85 4.64 22.09
C GLY A 252 -15.12 4.42 23.57
N ALA A 253 -16.17 3.66 23.88
CA ALA A 253 -16.57 3.33 25.25
C ALA A 253 -15.62 2.34 25.94
N LEU A 254 -14.74 1.66 25.18
CA LEU A 254 -13.82 0.64 25.68
C LEU A 254 -12.46 1.25 26.01
N ARG A 255 -11.81 0.71 27.06
CA ARG A 255 -10.47 1.12 27.50
C ARG A 255 -9.49 -0.05 27.41
N TYR A 256 -8.29 0.24 26.94
CA TYR A 256 -7.23 -0.73 26.72
C TYR A 256 -5.98 -0.28 27.46
N ASN A 257 -5.36 -1.21 28.18
CA ASN A 257 -4.05 -0.97 28.78
C ASN A 257 -2.98 -0.96 27.69
N PHE A 258 -2.04 -0.04 27.80
CA PHE A 258 -0.82 -0.04 27.00
C PHE A 258 0.40 -0.03 27.91
N ASP A 259 1.48 -0.69 27.47
CA ASP A 259 2.78 -0.66 28.13
C ASP A 259 3.87 -0.51 27.05
N ALA A 260 4.18 0.73 26.69
CA ALA A 260 5.14 1.06 25.64
C ALA A 260 6.56 0.55 25.95
N SER A 261 6.86 0.18 27.20
CA SER A 261 8.14 -0.44 27.56
C SER A 261 8.25 -1.91 27.15
N LYS A 262 7.11 -2.58 26.93
CA LYS A 262 7.04 -4.03 26.69
C LYS A 262 6.45 -4.40 25.34
N SER A 263 5.49 -3.62 24.84
CA SER A 263 4.71 -3.92 23.65
C SER A 263 4.82 -2.84 22.57
N CYS A 264 4.46 -3.24 21.36
CA CYS A 264 4.24 -2.37 20.21
C CYS A 264 3.09 -3.00 19.40
N ASP A 265 1.90 -2.98 20.00
CA ASP A 265 0.67 -3.49 19.40
C ASP A 265 -0.31 -2.34 19.16
N THR A 266 -1.54 -2.65 18.74
CA THR A 266 -2.55 -1.66 18.37
C THR A 266 -2.81 -0.64 19.48
N ASN A 267 -2.76 -1.06 20.75
CA ASN A 267 -2.98 -0.18 21.91
C ASN A 267 -1.90 0.90 22.00
N GLU A 268 -0.62 0.52 21.87
CA GLU A 268 0.50 1.46 21.91
C GLU A 268 0.47 2.41 20.71
N LEU A 269 0.25 1.89 19.50
CA LEU A 269 0.16 2.71 18.29
C LEU A 269 -0.98 3.74 18.39
N MET A 270 -2.14 3.33 18.92
CA MET A 270 -3.27 4.22 19.15
C MET A 270 -2.95 5.28 20.22
N TYR A 271 -2.35 4.88 21.35
CA TYR A 271 -1.97 5.80 22.41
C TYR A 271 -0.96 6.83 21.91
N TRP A 272 0.12 6.41 21.24
CA TRP A 272 1.16 7.33 20.78
C TRP A 272 0.60 8.41 19.86
N ARG A 273 -0.31 8.04 18.94
CA ARG A 273 -1.00 8.99 18.07
C ARG A 273 -1.86 9.97 18.87
N ILE A 274 -2.77 9.47 19.71
CA ILE A 274 -3.72 10.33 20.44
C ILE A 274 -2.99 11.25 21.42
N GLY A 275 -1.98 10.72 22.13
CA GLY A 275 -1.15 11.47 23.06
C GLY A 275 -0.36 12.57 22.36
N ALA A 276 0.25 12.27 21.20
CA ALA A 276 0.99 13.26 20.42
C ALA A 276 0.07 14.35 19.85
N ASP A 277 -1.06 14.00 19.25
CA ASP A 277 -2.05 14.98 18.76
C ASP A 277 -2.55 15.88 19.91
N THR A 278 -2.79 15.33 21.09
CA THR A 278 -3.24 16.09 22.27
C THR A 278 -2.21 17.12 22.72
N GLN A 279 -0.92 16.77 22.71
CA GLN A 279 0.13 17.73 23.05
C GLN A 279 0.35 18.75 21.93
N ALA A 280 0.31 18.32 20.67
CA ALA A 280 0.43 19.20 19.51
C ALA A 280 -0.68 20.25 19.46
N GLN A 281 -1.91 19.87 19.82
CA GLN A 281 -3.04 20.80 19.89
C GLN A 281 -2.84 21.89 20.95
N LYS A 282 -2.19 21.58 22.08
CA LYS A 282 -1.82 22.60 23.08
C LYS A 282 -0.80 23.58 22.52
N LEU A 283 0.18 23.09 21.76
CA LEU A 283 1.19 23.94 21.10
C LEU A 283 0.57 24.79 19.98
N ALA A 284 -0.41 24.26 19.28
CA ALA A 284 -1.12 24.94 18.21
C ALA A 284 -1.88 26.19 18.67
N ALA A 285 -2.18 26.33 19.96
CA ALA A 285 -2.79 27.53 20.51
C ALA A 285 -1.93 28.80 20.29
N SER A 286 -0.60 28.64 20.19
CA SER A 286 0.36 29.71 19.90
C SER A 286 1.01 29.62 18.52
N ASP A 287 0.67 28.61 17.73
CA ASP A 287 1.22 28.37 16.38
C ASP A 287 0.07 28.22 15.37
N PRO A 288 -0.31 29.33 14.68
CA PRO A 288 -1.39 29.31 13.69
C PRO A 288 -1.13 28.36 12.52
N ASN A 289 0.15 28.14 12.15
CA ASN A 289 0.49 27.23 11.06
C ASN A 289 0.21 25.78 11.47
N LEU A 290 0.71 25.37 12.65
CA LEU A 290 0.40 24.06 13.23
C LEU A 290 -1.11 23.86 13.40
N SER A 291 -1.82 24.87 13.90
CA SER A 291 -3.28 24.83 14.05
C SER A 291 -3.98 24.56 12.70
N SER A 292 -3.58 25.26 11.64
CA SER A 292 -4.16 25.06 10.30
C SER A 292 -3.91 23.66 9.74
N ILE A 293 -2.77 23.05 10.08
CA ILE A 293 -2.43 21.68 9.68
C ILE A 293 -3.24 20.68 10.51
N LEU A 294 -3.35 20.88 11.83
CA LEU A 294 -4.12 20.01 12.74
C LEU A 294 -5.64 20.08 12.56
N GLN A 295 -6.16 21.13 11.92
CA GLN A 295 -7.58 21.19 11.55
C GLN A 295 -7.88 20.54 10.20
N TRP A 296 -6.85 20.19 9.43
CA TRP A 296 -7.05 19.55 8.13
C TRP A 296 -7.66 18.15 8.29
N SER A 297 -8.85 17.96 7.72
CA SER A 297 -9.68 16.76 7.86
C SER A 297 -9.65 15.84 6.65
N GLN A 298 -8.97 16.21 5.57
CA GLN A 298 -8.91 15.40 4.35
C GLN A 298 -7.58 14.65 4.28
N ARG A 299 -7.52 13.47 4.91
CA ARG A 299 -6.37 12.53 4.84
C ARG A 299 -5.04 13.15 5.30
N ARG A 300 -5.05 13.90 6.42
CA ARG A 300 -3.80 14.43 7.00
C ARG A 300 -2.87 13.28 7.33
N ARG A 301 -1.62 13.34 6.85
CA ARG A 301 -0.59 12.37 7.24
C ARG A 301 -0.11 12.65 8.66
N VAL A 302 -0.04 11.62 9.50
CA VAL A 302 0.47 11.67 10.87
C VAL A 302 1.64 10.69 10.93
N MET A 303 2.85 11.22 10.99
CA MET A 303 4.06 10.41 11.06
C MET A 303 4.63 10.44 12.49
N MET A 304 4.88 9.27 13.06
CA MET A 304 5.42 9.09 14.40
C MET A 304 6.86 8.60 14.30
N ILE A 305 7.82 9.39 14.77
CA ILE A 305 9.21 8.98 14.88
C ILE A 305 9.47 8.46 16.29
N LEU A 306 9.63 7.15 16.41
CA LEU A 306 9.74 6.43 17.68
C LEU A 306 11.20 6.33 18.15
N PRO A 307 11.48 6.33 19.47
CA PRO A 307 12.80 6.03 20.02
C PRO A 307 13.34 4.65 19.60
N PRO A 308 14.67 4.46 19.49
CA PRO A 308 15.28 3.21 19.02
C PRO A 308 15.06 2.03 19.97
N GLU A 309 14.81 2.30 21.25
CA GLU A 309 14.56 1.28 22.27
C GLU A 309 13.17 0.63 22.17
N THR A 310 12.28 1.22 21.37
CA THR A 310 10.90 0.78 21.18
C THR A 310 10.85 -0.69 20.71
N LYS A 311 9.99 -1.48 21.35
CA LYS A 311 9.87 -2.94 21.11
C LYS A 311 9.06 -3.28 19.86
N CYS A 312 9.18 -2.49 18.80
CA CYS A 312 8.55 -2.77 17.51
C CYS A 312 9.44 -3.70 16.68
N ASN A 313 8.82 -4.70 16.05
CA ASN A 313 9.52 -5.66 15.18
C ASN A 313 9.59 -5.24 13.70
N PHE A 314 9.17 -4.00 13.41
CA PHE A 314 9.23 -3.36 12.10
C PHE A 314 10.20 -2.17 12.13
N ASN A 315 10.69 -1.78 10.95
CA ASN A 315 11.41 -0.51 10.75
C ASN A 315 10.42 0.63 10.49
N GLY A 316 9.33 0.33 9.78
CA GLY A 316 8.19 1.21 9.66
C GLY A 316 6.88 0.43 9.53
N ILE A 317 5.77 1.09 9.82
CA ILE A 317 4.42 0.60 9.54
C ILE A 317 3.50 1.78 9.23
N ALA A 318 2.62 1.63 8.24
CA ALA A 318 1.72 2.70 7.84
C ALA A 318 0.33 2.19 7.43
N ASP A 319 -0.66 3.07 7.55
CA ASP A 319 -2.00 2.83 7.01
C ASP A 319 -1.93 2.72 5.47
N ALA A 320 -2.41 1.62 4.90
CA ALA A 320 -2.52 1.44 3.45
C ALA A 320 -3.81 2.05 2.93
N SER A 321 -3.69 2.97 1.97
CA SER A 321 -4.78 3.75 1.37
C SER A 321 -5.75 4.30 2.42
N CYS A 322 -5.65 5.57 2.78
CA CYS A 322 -6.59 6.13 3.76
C CYS A 322 -7.64 7.00 3.10
N VAL A 323 -8.91 6.67 3.32
CA VAL A 323 -10.05 7.54 3.03
C VAL A 323 -10.55 8.30 4.26
N GLY A 324 -10.05 7.95 5.45
CA GLY A 324 -10.36 8.65 6.70
C GLY A 324 -9.69 10.01 6.81
N SER A 325 -9.93 10.70 7.93
CA SER A 325 -9.41 12.04 8.16
C SER A 325 -7.89 12.07 8.35
N ILE A 326 -7.31 10.97 8.81
CA ILE A 326 -5.88 10.82 9.06
C ILE A 326 -5.31 9.55 8.42
N CYS A 327 -4.05 9.64 7.98
CA CYS A 327 -3.21 8.56 7.51
C CYS A 327 -2.01 8.41 8.44
N ARG A 328 -1.84 7.29 9.11
CA ARG A 328 -0.76 7.13 10.09
C ARG A 328 0.44 6.42 9.48
N SER A 329 1.62 6.81 9.92
CA SER A 329 2.90 6.11 9.67
C SER A 329 3.71 6.12 10.95
N PHE A 330 4.35 5.02 11.31
CA PHE A 330 5.20 4.90 12.49
C PHE A 330 6.57 4.40 12.05
N ILE A 331 7.61 5.08 12.51
CA ILE A 331 8.98 4.86 12.09
C ILE A 331 9.82 4.52 13.31
N ASN A 332 10.38 3.32 13.32
CA ASN A 332 11.28 2.85 14.36
C ASN A 332 12.72 3.26 14.02
N THR A 333 13.33 4.05 14.89
CA THR A 333 14.69 4.57 14.68
C THR A 333 15.80 3.63 15.20
N LYS A 334 15.48 2.36 15.48
CA LYS A 334 16.46 1.34 15.87
C LYS A 334 17.57 1.14 14.83
N SER A 335 17.24 1.31 13.55
CA SER A 335 18.22 1.42 12.47
C SER A 335 18.45 2.91 12.17
N PRO A 336 19.63 3.33 11.70
CA PRO A 336 19.84 4.69 11.20
C PRO A 336 18.69 5.05 10.26
N LEU A 337 18.07 6.22 10.48
CA LEU A 337 16.93 6.62 9.69
C LEU A 337 17.37 6.78 8.24
N ASP A 338 16.90 5.89 7.38
CA ASP A 338 17.00 6.05 5.94
C ASP A 338 15.72 6.77 5.48
N VAL A 339 15.90 7.89 4.78
CA VAL A 339 14.80 8.63 4.13
C VAL A 339 13.96 7.70 3.23
N ASN A 340 14.56 6.63 2.70
CA ASN A 340 13.87 5.63 1.92
C ASN A 340 12.79 4.92 2.75
N VAL A 341 13.05 4.61 4.03
CA VAL A 341 12.04 4.03 4.92
C VAL A 341 10.91 5.02 5.17
N LEU A 342 11.22 6.31 5.38
CA LEU A 342 10.18 7.33 5.49
C LEU A 342 9.31 7.39 4.23
N PHE A 343 9.96 7.36 3.07
CA PHE A 343 9.28 7.39 1.80
C PHE A 343 8.40 6.16 1.64
N HIS A 344 8.94 4.94 1.83
CA HIS A 344 8.26 3.65 1.81
C HIS A 344 6.96 3.66 2.61
N GLU A 345 7.02 4.06 3.88
CA GLU A 345 5.83 4.08 4.73
C GLU A 345 4.78 5.08 4.24
N LEU A 346 5.21 6.27 3.79
CA LEU A 346 4.29 7.25 3.22
C LEU A 346 3.69 6.80 1.88
N GLN A 347 4.36 5.90 1.15
CA GLN A 347 3.84 5.33 -0.07
C GLN A 347 2.72 4.31 0.18
N HIS A 348 2.69 3.65 1.34
CA HIS A 348 1.50 2.91 1.77
C HIS A 348 0.29 3.85 1.92
N ASN A 349 0.46 5.10 2.35
CA ASN A 349 -0.65 6.05 2.41
C ASN A 349 -1.22 6.39 1.00
N HIS A 350 -0.41 6.29 -0.05
CA HIS A 350 -0.85 6.33 -1.46
C HIS A 350 -1.48 5.01 -1.96
N GLY A 351 -1.58 4.02 -1.09
CA GLY A 351 -2.15 2.70 -1.38
C GLY A 351 -1.19 1.69 -1.96
N LEU A 352 0.08 2.04 -2.11
CA LEU A 352 1.05 1.10 -2.66
C LEU A 352 1.25 -0.08 -1.72
N ASN A 353 1.28 -1.29 -2.29
CA ASN A 353 1.67 -2.49 -1.58
C ASN A 353 3.18 -2.69 -1.72
N HIS A 354 3.76 -3.68 -1.04
CA HIS A 354 5.17 -4.04 -1.26
C HIS A 354 5.41 -4.45 -2.72
N ALA A 355 6.57 -4.12 -3.27
CA ALA A 355 7.02 -4.56 -4.60
C ALA A 355 7.84 -5.84 -4.49
N GLY A 356 7.43 -6.89 -5.19
CA GLY A 356 8.00 -8.22 -5.02
C GLY A 356 8.65 -8.82 -6.26
N ARG A 357 9.19 -10.02 -6.09
CA ARG A 357 9.65 -10.88 -7.18
C ARG A 357 9.31 -12.32 -6.85
N ASN A 358 8.54 -12.97 -7.71
CA ASN A 358 7.98 -14.29 -7.41
C ASN A 358 7.23 -14.27 -6.05
N GLU A 359 7.52 -15.22 -5.16
CA GLU A 359 6.96 -15.28 -3.80
C GLU A 359 7.69 -14.39 -2.79
N LEU A 360 8.76 -13.69 -3.19
CA LEU A 360 9.51 -12.81 -2.31
C LEU A 360 8.80 -11.46 -2.21
N GLU A 361 8.36 -11.14 -1.00
CA GLU A 361 7.52 -9.98 -0.76
C GLU A 361 8.19 -8.67 -1.20
N TYR A 362 9.44 -8.50 -0.78
CA TYR A 362 10.32 -7.38 -1.11
C TYR A 362 11.28 -7.72 -2.25
N GLY A 363 10.99 -8.72 -3.07
CA GLY A 363 11.93 -9.21 -4.07
C GLY A 363 12.28 -8.25 -5.22
N ASP A 364 11.69 -7.04 -5.27
CA ASP A 364 11.96 -6.04 -6.31
C ASP A 364 13.02 -5.01 -5.85
N PRO A 365 14.29 -5.13 -6.26
CA PRO A 365 15.32 -4.15 -5.95
C PRO A 365 15.23 -2.88 -6.80
N THR A 366 14.22 -2.75 -7.68
CA THR A 366 14.03 -1.59 -8.56
C THR A 366 13.04 -0.58 -8.01
N ASP A 367 12.43 -0.84 -6.84
CA ASP A 367 11.35 -0.04 -6.28
C ASP A 367 11.55 0.19 -4.76
N PRO A 368 11.30 1.40 -4.23
CA PRO A 368 11.38 1.68 -2.79
C PRO A 368 10.40 0.85 -1.95
N MET A 369 9.32 0.34 -2.52
CA MET A 369 8.38 -0.61 -1.89
C MET A 369 8.91 -2.06 -1.84
N GLY A 370 10.07 -2.34 -2.46
CA GLY A 370 10.73 -3.65 -2.44
C GLY A 370 12.00 -3.65 -1.58
N ASP A 371 13.01 -4.43 -1.98
CA ASP A 371 14.33 -4.51 -1.33
C ASP A 371 15.26 -3.44 -1.92
N SER A 372 14.86 -2.19 -1.73
CA SER A 372 15.66 -1.05 -2.17
C SER A 372 16.93 -0.95 -1.32
N PRO A 373 18.13 -0.83 -1.94
CA PRO A 373 19.37 -0.74 -1.21
C PRO A 373 19.40 0.53 -0.36
N ALA A 374 20.07 0.46 0.80
CA ALA A 374 20.39 1.65 1.58
C ALA A 374 21.15 2.64 0.69
N SER A 375 20.51 3.77 0.37
CA SER A 375 20.93 4.57 -0.78
C SER A 375 21.88 5.70 -0.40
N GLY A 376 22.06 5.98 0.90
CA GLY A 376 23.00 6.98 1.40
C GLY A 376 22.72 8.38 0.84
N GLN A 377 21.58 8.96 1.24
CA GLN A 377 21.05 10.24 0.73
C GLN A 377 20.74 10.28 -0.78
N LYS A 378 20.65 9.13 -1.45
CA LYS A 378 20.22 9.09 -2.85
C LYS A 378 18.73 8.78 -2.96
N VAL A 379 18.13 9.13 -4.09
CA VAL A 379 16.70 8.94 -4.34
C VAL A 379 16.48 7.66 -5.14
N HIS A 380 15.57 6.81 -4.68
CA HIS A 380 15.12 5.61 -5.39
C HIS A 380 13.63 5.75 -5.70
N CYS A 381 13.29 5.84 -6.98
CA CYS A 381 11.91 6.08 -7.39
C CYS A 381 11.17 4.79 -7.75
N HIS A 382 9.84 4.88 -7.74
CA HIS A 382 8.92 3.78 -8.04
C HIS A 382 9.22 3.12 -9.39
N ASN A 383 8.87 1.84 -9.49
CA ASN A 383 8.76 1.13 -10.75
C ASN A 383 7.59 1.68 -11.58
N ALA A 384 7.51 1.27 -12.85
CA ALA A 384 6.48 1.76 -13.77
C ALA A 384 5.04 1.46 -13.30
N PRO A 385 4.70 0.24 -12.84
CA PRO A 385 3.36 -0.03 -12.31
C PRO A 385 2.92 0.92 -11.20
N TYR A 386 3.78 1.19 -10.22
CA TYR A 386 3.42 2.06 -9.11
C TYR A 386 3.40 3.53 -9.49
N ASN A 387 4.31 4.02 -10.34
CA ASN A 387 4.16 5.36 -10.90
C ASN A 387 2.87 5.52 -11.71
N TRP A 388 2.49 4.51 -12.50
CA TRP A 388 1.23 4.52 -13.25
C TRP A 388 0.04 4.54 -12.31
N ARG A 389 0.00 3.62 -11.35
CA ARG A 389 -1.11 3.47 -10.40
C ARG A 389 -1.49 4.78 -9.70
N ILE A 390 -0.51 5.55 -9.24
CA ILE A 390 -0.74 6.82 -8.52
C ILE A 390 -0.73 8.04 -9.46
N GLY A 391 -0.70 7.83 -10.78
CA GLY A 391 -0.76 8.87 -11.79
C GLY A 391 0.51 9.71 -11.93
N TRP A 392 1.64 9.25 -11.35
CA TRP A 392 2.91 9.97 -11.43
C TRP A 392 3.59 9.83 -12.79
N ALA A 393 3.41 8.70 -13.47
CA ALA A 393 3.87 8.50 -14.83
C ALA A 393 2.78 7.82 -15.67
N ARG A 394 2.95 7.87 -16.99
CA ARG A 394 2.01 7.35 -17.97
C ARG A 394 2.73 6.68 -19.13
N PRO A 395 2.03 5.88 -19.95
CA PRO A 395 2.62 5.30 -21.14
C PRO A 395 3.13 6.35 -22.12
N ILE A 396 4.15 6.00 -22.89
CA ILE A 396 4.54 6.75 -24.09
C ILE A 396 3.38 6.78 -25.09
N ALA A 397 3.44 7.68 -26.07
CA ALA A 397 2.49 7.66 -27.19
C ALA A 397 2.56 6.29 -27.91
N GLY A 398 1.40 5.65 -28.11
CA GLY A 398 1.32 4.29 -28.65
C GLY A 398 1.78 3.18 -27.69
N GLY A 399 2.21 3.52 -26.47
CA GLY A 399 2.71 2.57 -25.47
C GLY A 399 1.63 1.86 -24.65
N LEU A 400 0.34 2.08 -24.92
CA LEU A 400 -0.75 1.33 -24.29
C LEU A 400 -1.27 0.29 -25.29
N LEU A 401 -0.76 -0.94 -25.17
CA LEU A 401 -1.06 -2.04 -26.08
C LEU A 401 -2.05 -3.02 -25.45
N THR A 402 -3.07 -3.40 -26.21
CA THR A 402 -4.04 -4.46 -25.89
C THR A 402 -4.04 -5.52 -26.98
N ALA A 403 -4.85 -6.57 -26.83
CA ALA A 403 -4.94 -7.62 -27.84
C ALA A 403 -5.32 -7.08 -29.24
N ALA A 404 -6.18 -6.05 -29.30
CA ALA A 404 -6.63 -5.47 -30.57
C ALA A 404 -5.57 -4.67 -31.33
N ASN A 405 -4.46 -4.30 -30.69
CA ASN A 405 -3.34 -3.67 -31.40
C ASN A 405 -2.61 -4.64 -32.33
N PHE A 406 -2.77 -5.95 -32.12
CA PHE A 406 -2.01 -6.97 -32.85
C PHE A 406 -2.92 -7.74 -33.82
N THR A 407 -2.37 -8.04 -34.99
CA THR A 407 -2.94 -9.05 -35.91
C THR A 407 -1.87 -10.07 -36.27
N PRO A 408 -2.21 -11.26 -36.78
CA PRO A 408 -1.20 -12.21 -37.23
C PRO A 408 -0.21 -11.64 -38.26
N ALA A 409 -0.64 -10.67 -39.09
CA ALA A 409 0.21 -10.00 -40.08
C ALA A 409 1.00 -8.80 -39.50
N ALA A 410 0.57 -8.26 -38.36
CA ALA A 410 1.19 -7.12 -37.70
C ALA A 410 1.21 -7.40 -36.19
N ASN A 411 2.06 -8.32 -35.78
CA ASN A 411 2.17 -8.78 -34.41
C ASN A 411 3.37 -8.22 -33.66
N ARG A 412 4.13 -7.30 -34.26
CA ARG A 412 5.34 -6.69 -33.70
C ARG A 412 5.22 -5.16 -33.65
N PHE A 413 5.70 -4.58 -32.56
CA PHE A 413 5.86 -3.14 -32.40
C PHE A 413 7.27 -2.81 -31.91
N VAL A 414 7.96 -1.92 -32.61
CA VAL A 414 9.23 -1.36 -32.15
C VAL A 414 8.96 -0.02 -31.48
N LEU A 415 9.32 0.11 -30.21
CA LEU A 415 9.02 1.25 -29.36
C LEU A 415 10.29 1.78 -28.72
N THR A 416 10.42 3.11 -28.63
CA THR A 416 11.49 3.76 -27.88
C THR A 416 10.95 4.18 -26.51
N ILE A 417 11.53 3.63 -25.44
CA ILE A 417 11.19 3.94 -24.05
C ILE A 417 12.22 4.92 -23.50
N PRO A 418 11.84 6.17 -23.16
CA PRO A 418 12.71 7.10 -22.46
C PRO A 418 13.13 6.57 -21.08
N ALA A 419 14.32 6.94 -20.62
CA ALA A 419 14.73 6.66 -19.24
C ALA A 419 13.76 7.32 -18.26
N SER A 420 13.33 6.60 -17.22
CA SER A 420 12.29 7.09 -16.31
C SER A 420 12.63 8.45 -15.69
N GLY A 421 13.90 8.75 -15.44
CA GLY A 421 14.31 10.06 -14.91
C GLY A 421 14.22 11.25 -15.86
N THR A 422 13.84 11.06 -17.13
CA THR A 422 13.85 12.14 -18.15
C THR A 422 12.47 12.72 -18.45
N THR A 423 11.41 11.93 -18.27
CA THR A 423 10.03 12.32 -18.55
C THR A 423 9.07 11.43 -17.78
N ASP A 424 7.85 11.91 -17.54
CA ASP A 424 6.76 11.12 -16.96
C ASP A 424 6.02 10.24 -17.98
N MET A 425 6.35 10.35 -19.28
CA MET A 425 5.93 9.44 -20.34
C MET A 425 7.04 8.42 -20.62
N ASN A 426 7.17 7.39 -19.79
CA ASN A 426 8.39 6.57 -19.75
C ASN A 426 8.16 5.07 -19.64
N MET A 427 6.99 4.59 -20.03
CA MET A 427 6.66 3.17 -19.96
C MET A 427 5.83 2.69 -21.15
N VAL A 428 5.81 1.38 -21.33
CA VAL A 428 4.87 0.67 -22.20
C VAL A 428 4.06 -0.28 -21.32
N ILE A 429 2.75 -0.30 -21.53
CA ILE A 429 1.81 -1.19 -20.84
C ILE A 429 1.24 -2.15 -21.87
N VAL A 430 1.36 -3.44 -21.62
CA VAL A 430 0.83 -4.50 -22.48
C VAL A 430 -0.23 -5.29 -21.72
N ASN A 431 -1.47 -5.24 -22.20
CA ASN A 431 -2.62 -5.94 -21.65
C ASN A 431 -3.30 -6.80 -22.72
N MET A 432 -2.68 -7.93 -23.06
CA MET A 432 -3.25 -8.88 -24.04
C MET A 432 -4.46 -9.65 -23.50
N GLY A 433 -4.75 -9.55 -22.21
CA GLY A 433 -5.96 -10.07 -21.61
C GLY A 433 -7.21 -9.30 -22.01
N SER A 434 -7.07 -8.05 -22.44
CA SER A 434 -8.20 -7.18 -22.80
C SER A 434 -8.25 -6.92 -24.31
N SER A 435 -9.45 -6.83 -24.87
CA SER A 435 -9.63 -6.41 -26.26
C SER A 435 -9.29 -4.92 -26.42
N SER A 436 -9.57 -4.09 -25.42
CA SER A 436 -9.34 -2.64 -25.50
C SER A 436 -9.03 -2.03 -24.12
N PRO A 437 -8.53 -0.77 -24.05
CA PRO A 437 -8.20 -0.15 -22.77
C PRO A 437 -9.41 0.38 -21.99
N GLN A 438 -10.60 0.42 -22.61
CA GLN A 438 -11.81 0.94 -22.00
C GLN A 438 -12.38 0.00 -20.93
N ALA A 439 -13.04 0.57 -19.93
CA ALA A 439 -13.78 -0.19 -18.93
C ALA A 439 -14.90 -1.02 -19.61
N GLY A 440 -15.07 -2.27 -19.19
CA GLY A 440 -16.07 -3.18 -19.74
C GLY A 440 -15.66 -3.91 -21.03
N ALA A 441 -14.44 -3.71 -21.52
CA ALA A 441 -13.90 -4.48 -22.64
C ALA A 441 -13.90 -5.99 -22.35
N SER A 442 -14.10 -6.79 -23.40
CA SER A 442 -13.98 -8.25 -23.32
C SER A 442 -12.60 -8.63 -22.80
N PHE A 443 -12.54 -9.53 -21.82
CA PHE A 443 -11.30 -9.91 -21.19
C PHE A 443 -11.18 -11.42 -20.95
N ILE A 444 -9.93 -11.88 -20.85
CA ILE A 444 -9.52 -13.16 -20.29
C ILE A 444 -8.51 -12.92 -19.17
N THR A 445 -8.34 -13.90 -18.28
CA THR A 445 -7.26 -13.87 -17.30
C THR A 445 -5.92 -13.98 -18.00
N TYR A 446 -5.21 -12.85 -18.11
CA TYR A 446 -3.86 -12.77 -18.63
C TYR A 446 -3.09 -11.66 -17.88
N PRO A 447 -1.81 -11.86 -17.53
CA PRO A 447 -1.03 -10.85 -16.85
C PRO A 447 -0.90 -9.53 -17.64
N LYS A 448 -1.06 -8.41 -16.95
CA LYS A 448 -0.71 -7.09 -17.51
C LYS A 448 0.76 -6.78 -17.22
N TYR A 449 1.50 -6.42 -18.26
CA TYR A 449 2.94 -6.14 -18.20
C TYR A 449 3.25 -4.65 -18.35
N PHE A 450 4.26 -4.20 -17.63
CA PHE A 450 4.80 -2.85 -17.67
C PHE A 450 6.28 -2.94 -18.00
N LEU A 451 6.69 -2.26 -19.07
CA LEU A 451 8.08 -2.16 -19.50
C LEU A 451 8.53 -0.73 -19.22
N SER A 452 9.69 -0.58 -18.60
CA SER A 452 10.31 0.73 -18.35
C SER A 452 11.81 0.67 -18.51
N PHE A 453 12.44 1.80 -18.82
CA PHE A 453 13.89 1.88 -18.93
C PHE A 453 14.47 2.67 -17.77
N ARG A 454 15.36 2.04 -17.00
CA ARG A 454 15.95 2.60 -15.78
C ARG A 454 17.41 2.94 -16.02
N VAL A 455 17.77 4.19 -15.71
CA VAL A 455 19.15 4.69 -15.78
C VAL A 455 19.49 5.25 -14.42
N ARG A 456 20.62 4.83 -13.87
CA ARG A 456 21.11 5.31 -12.58
C ARG A 456 21.63 6.73 -12.76
N ASN A 457 21.00 7.69 -12.10
CA ASN A 457 21.49 9.06 -12.10
C ASN A 457 22.70 9.22 -11.16
N VAL A 458 23.78 9.84 -11.62
CA VAL A 458 24.96 10.07 -10.78
C VAL A 458 24.82 11.33 -9.92
N THR A 459 23.89 12.22 -10.26
CA THR A 459 23.58 13.42 -9.48
C THR A 459 22.74 13.03 -8.27
N PHE A 460 23.18 13.44 -7.09
CA PHE A 460 22.43 13.27 -5.86
C PHE A 460 21.07 13.97 -5.92
N GLY A 461 20.05 13.37 -5.29
CA GLY A 461 18.67 13.83 -5.42
C GLY A 461 18.03 13.61 -6.80
N GLY A 462 18.82 13.20 -7.81
CA GLY A 462 18.35 12.84 -9.14
C GLY A 462 17.56 11.53 -9.12
N TYR A 463 16.67 11.39 -10.10
CA TYR A 463 15.81 10.20 -10.25
C TYR A 463 16.67 8.94 -10.30
N ASP A 464 16.38 7.96 -9.44
CA ASP A 464 17.15 6.71 -9.37
C ASP A 464 18.64 6.86 -9.11
N SER A 465 19.05 7.94 -8.44
CA SER A 465 20.43 8.05 -7.95
C SER A 465 20.81 6.92 -6.98
N GLY A 466 19.82 6.39 -6.25
CA GLY A 466 19.96 5.26 -5.34
C GLY A 466 20.00 3.89 -6.02
N LEU A 467 19.70 3.81 -7.32
CA LEU A 467 19.62 2.54 -8.04
C LEU A 467 20.98 1.83 -8.07
N SER A 468 20.97 0.50 -7.96
CA SER A 468 22.20 -0.28 -8.01
C SER A 468 22.85 -0.20 -9.40
N ALA A 469 24.18 -0.30 -9.45
CA ALA A 469 24.92 -0.31 -10.73
C ALA A 469 24.50 -1.48 -11.64
N ALA A 470 24.01 -2.59 -11.08
CA ALA A 470 23.55 -3.76 -11.82
C ALA A 470 22.24 -3.52 -12.61
N ILE A 471 21.49 -2.46 -12.27
CA ILE A 471 20.22 -2.11 -12.94
C ILE A 471 20.39 -0.81 -13.76
N ASN A 472 21.61 -0.32 -13.91
CA ASN A 472 21.88 0.84 -14.75
C ASN A 472 21.71 0.50 -16.23
N GLN A 473 20.99 1.34 -16.99
CA GLN A 473 20.69 1.15 -18.40
C GLN A 473 20.03 -0.20 -18.69
N ALA A 474 19.01 -0.52 -17.88
CA ALA A 474 18.25 -1.76 -18.01
C ALA A 474 16.77 -1.46 -18.30
N VAL A 475 16.22 -2.22 -19.25
CA VAL A 475 14.78 -2.43 -19.40
C VAL A 475 14.31 -3.35 -18.28
N VAL A 476 13.30 -2.92 -17.55
CA VAL A 476 12.71 -3.67 -16.44
C VAL A 476 11.28 -4.02 -16.79
N ILE A 477 10.93 -5.29 -16.60
CA ILE A 477 9.59 -5.82 -16.87
C ILE A 477 8.93 -6.18 -15.56
N HIS A 478 7.79 -5.54 -15.29
CA HIS A 478 6.94 -5.84 -14.16
C HIS A 478 5.60 -6.41 -14.61
N LYS A 479 5.04 -7.29 -13.79
CA LYS A 479 3.64 -7.70 -13.84
C LYS A 479 2.85 -6.91 -12.81
N TYR A 480 1.71 -6.36 -13.21
CA TYR A 480 0.79 -5.69 -12.32
C TYR A 480 -0.63 -5.67 -12.88
N ASP A 481 -1.54 -6.40 -12.23
CA ASP A 481 -2.92 -6.55 -12.71
C ASP A 481 -3.87 -5.46 -12.18
N GLY A 482 -3.33 -4.47 -11.47
CA GLY A 482 -4.13 -3.40 -10.86
C GLY A 482 -4.55 -2.27 -11.80
N THR A 483 -5.18 -1.28 -11.19
CA THR A 483 -5.83 -0.11 -11.78
C THR A 483 -5.35 1.17 -11.10
N MET A 484 -5.58 2.33 -11.73
CA MET A 484 -5.36 3.65 -11.13
C MET A 484 -6.45 3.97 -10.10
N ASN A 485 -6.49 3.20 -9.01
CA ASN A 485 -7.51 3.33 -7.97
C ASN A 485 -6.89 3.12 -6.57
N ASP A 486 -7.28 3.95 -5.62
CA ASP A 486 -6.87 3.85 -4.21
C ASP A 486 -7.27 2.49 -3.59
N ARG A 487 -8.32 1.84 -4.11
CA ARG A 487 -8.84 0.54 -3.65
C ARG A 487 -8.12 -0.67 -4.23
N ASP A 488 -7.17 -0.45 -5.13
CA ASP A 488 -6.45 -1.55 -5.75
C ASP A 488 -5.49 -2.23 -4.77
N ALA A 489 -5.74 -3.49 -4.44
CA ALA A 489 -4.86 -4.28 -3.57
C ALA A 489 -3.83 -5.10 -4.36
N SER A 490 -3.59 -4.78 -5.63
CA SER A 490 -2.63 -5.50 -6.44
C SER A 490 -1.20 -5.09 -6.07
N LYS A 491 -0.30 -6.02 -6.35
CA LYS A 491 1.10 -5.93 -6.05
C LYS A 491 1.90 -5.85 -7.35
N SER A 492 2.87 -4.94 -7.41
CA SER A 492 3.86 -4.94 -8.50
C SER A 492 4.81 -6.10 -8.29
N THR A 493 5.04 -6.90 -9.33
CA THR A 493 5.99 -8.01 -9.32
C THR A 493 7.02 -7.83 -10.41
N LEU A 494 8.29 -7.70 -10.03
CA LEU A 494 9.41 -7.76 -10.96
C LEU A 494 9.48 -9.14 -11.61
N VAL A 495 9.50 -9.17 -12.94
CA VAL A 495 9.53 -10.40 -13.72
C VAL A 495 10.90 -10.61 -14.34
N ALA A 496 11.47 -9.56 -14.94
CA ALA A 496 12.76 -9.63 -15.61
C ALA A 496 13.48 -8.27 -15.59
N ILE A 497 14.80 -8.33 -15.61
CA ILE A 497 15.68 -7.16 -15.81
C ILE A 497 16.55 -7.51 -17.03
N GLY A 498 16.51 -6.67 -18.06
CA GLY A 498 17.28 -6.83 -19.28
C GLY A 498 18.00 -5.56 -19.68
N GLY A 499 19.33 -5.61 -19.74
CA GLY A 499 20.13 -4.63 -20.49
C GLY A 499 20.28 -5.12 -21.93
N PRO A 500 21.50 -5.31 -22.46
CA PRO A 500 21.69 -6.11 -23.67
C PRO A 500 21.31 -7.60 -23.48
N ARG A 501 21.14 -8.05 -22.22
CA ARG A 501 20.73 -9.41 -21.86
C ARG A 501 19.80 -9.41 -20.66
N PHE A 502 18.73 -10.20 -20.72
CA PHE A 502 17.83 -10.55 -19.64
C PHE A 502 18.46 -11.56 -18.68
N ASP A 503 18.05 -11.48 -17.42
CA ASP A 503 18.45 -12.40 -16.37
C ASP A 503 17.82 -13.80 -16.51
N SER A 504 16.66 -13.92 -17.17
CA SER A 504 16.11 -15.21 -17.62
C SER A 504 16.86 -15.77 -18.83
N PHE A 505 16.96 -17.11 -18.92
CA PHE A 505 17.49 -17.83 -20.08
C PHE A 505 16.36 -18.54 -20.81
N ASP A 506 16.22 -18.27 -22.10
CA ASP A 506 15.34 -18.99 -23.03
C ASP A 506 16.24 -19.69 -24.07
N PRO A 507 16.23 -21.03 -24.17
CA PRO A 507 17.05 -21.75 -25.14
C PRO A 507 16.78 -21.34 -26.60
N ALA A 508 15.58 -20.86 -26.92
CA ALA A 508 15.26 -20.35 -28.25
C ALA A 508 16.02 -19.05 -28.57
N PHE A 509 16.45 -18.32 -27.54
CA PHE A 509 17.16 -17.03 -27.65
C PHE A 509 18.46 -17.05 -26.85
N PRO A 510 19.52 -17.73 -27.35
CA PRO A 510 20.78 -17.90 -26.63
C PRO A 510 21.52 -16.57 -26.38
N ALA A 511 21.22 -15.52 -27.17
CA ALA A 511 21.74 -14.17 -26.95
C ALA A 511 21.20 -13.53 -25.67
N ARG A 512 20.09 -14.05 -25.12
CA ARG A 512 19.37 -13.57 -23.92
C ARG A 512 18.83 -12.15 -24.07
N ASP A 513 18.67 -11.66 -25.27
CA ASP A 513 18.08 -10.34 -25.57
C ASP A 513 16.55 -10.36 -25.62
N VAL A 514 15.93 -11.54 -25.47
CA VAL A 514 14.48 -11.76 -25.47
C VAL A 514 14.00 -12.29 -24.12
N TRP A 515 12.91 -11.72 -23.62
CA TRP A 515 12.11 -12.26 -22.53
C TRP A 515 10.76 -12.77 -23.07
N THR A 516 10.34 -13.95 -22.62
CA THR A 516 9.10 -14.61 -23.03
C THR A 516 8.13 -14.70 -21.84
N GLY A 517 6.93 -14.17 -22.01
CA GLY A 517 5.81 -14.29 -21.08
C GLY A 517 5.03 -15.60 -21.24
N PRO A 518 4.04 -15.87 -20.38
CA PRO A 518 3.22 -17.06 -20.48
C PRO A 518 2.36 -17.03 -21.76
N PHE A 519 2.07 -18.21 -22.29
CA PHE A 519 1.20 -18.40 -23.43
C PHE A 519 -0.18 -18.89 -22.98
N THR A 520 -1.23 -18.17 -23.35
CA THR A 520 -2.62 -18.63 -23.22
C THR A 520 -3.12 -18.97 -24.62
N PRO A 521 -3.82 -20.09 -24.87
CA PRO A 521 -4.31 -20.42 -26.21
C PRO A 521 -5.06 -19.26 -26.87
N PHE A 522 -4.65 -18.91 -28.09
CA PHE A 522 -5.29 -17.84 -28.86
C PHE A 522 -6.68 -18.29 -29.33
N ASN A 523 -7.68 -17.43 -29.11
CA ASN A 523 -9.04 -17.62 -29.59
C ASN A 523 -9.31 -16.65 -30.74
N SER A 524 -9.42 -17.18 -31.96
CA SER A 524 -9.63 -16.38 -33.16
C SER A 524 -10.98 -15.67 -33.21
N THR A 525 -12.00 -16.20 -32.52
CA THR A 525 -13.33 -15.59 -32.46
C THR A 525 -13.34 -14.35 -31.57
N SER A 526 -12.68 -14.40 -30.41
CA SER A 526 -12.60 -13.26 -29.50
C SER A 526 -11.41 -12.33 -29.78
N GLY A 527 -10.40 -12.80 -30.53
CA GLY A 527 -9.15 -12.10 -30.73
C GLY A 527 -8.25 -12.03 -29.48
N LEU A 528 -8.57 -12.78 -28.42
CA LEU A 528 -7.87 -12.78 -27.13
C LEU A 528 -6.94 -13.99 -26.98
N GLY A 529 -5.98 -13.92 -26.05
CA GLY A 529 -4.98 -14.96 -25.81
C GLY A 529 -3.64 -14.68 -26.51
N GLY A 530 -2.84 -15.71 -26.70
CA GLY A 530 -1.46 -15.64 -27.20
C GLY A 530 -0.39 -15.58 -26.11
N GLY A 531 0.84 -15.33 -26.54
CA GLY A 531 2.01 -15.10 -25.70
C GLY A 531 2.65 -13.74 -25.96
N LEU A 532 3.55 -13.30 -25.08
CA LEU A 532 4.27 -12.03 -25.22
C LEU A 532 5.77 -12.31 -25.33
N ARG A 533 6.43 -11.80 -26.36
CA ARG A 533 7.89 -11.70 -26.40
C ARG A 533 8.31 -10.24 -26.37
N VAL A 534 9.34 -9.93 -25.59
CA VAL A 534 9.95 -8.60 -25.52
C VAL A 534 11.44 -8.74 -25.82
N LYS A 535 11.89 -8.08 -26.88
CA LYS A 535 13.30 -8.03 -27.26
C LYS A 535 13.87 -6.66 -26.97
N VAL A 536 15.05 -6.60 -26.34
CA VAL A 536 15.80 -5.34 -26.23
C VAL A 536 16.66 -5.19 -27.48
N VAL A 537 16.29 -4.24 -28.34
CA VAL A 537 17.00 -3.98 -29.61
C VAL A 537 18.26 -3.16 -29.36
N SER A 538 18.15 -2.12 -28.53
CA SER A 538 19.30 -1.30 -28.11
C SER A 538 19.03 -0.57 -26.81
N VAL A 539 20.09 -0.21 -26.10
CA VAL A 539 20.06 0.65 -24.90
C VAL A 539 21.03 1.80 -25.08
N GLY A 540 20.62 2.99 -24.66
CA GLY A 540 21.43 4.19 -24.66
C GLY A 540 21.43 4.89 -23.29
N PRO A 541 22.05 6.07 -23.18
CA PRO A 541 22.11 6.80 -21.90
C PRO A 541 20.77 7.40 -21.47
N SER A 542 19.83 7.60 -22.39
CA SER A 542 18.54 8.29 -22.13
C SER A 542 17.31 7.54 -22.63
N SER A 543 17.47 6.43 -23.34
CA SER A 543 16.36 5.63 -23.87
C SER A 543 16.81 4.22 -24.21
N ALA A 544 15.84 3.32 -24.37
CA ALA A 544 16.02 2.00 -24.95
C ALA A 544 15.02 1.78 -26.08
N VAL A 545 15.43 1.01 -27.09
CA VAL A 545 14.54 0.52 -28.15
C VAL A 545 14.17 -0.93 -27.83
N VAL A 546 12.88 -1.19 -27.73
CA VAL A 546 12.34 -2.54 -27.50
C VAL A 546 11.43 -2.95 -28.64
N GLU A 547 11.44 -4.23 -28.96
CA GLU A 547 10.43 -4.85 -29.80
C GLU A 547 9.48 -5.65 -28.91
N VAL A 548 8.18 -5.39 -29.05
CA VAL A 548 7.11 -6.10 -28.35
C VAL A 548 6.36 -6.92 -29.39
N CYS A 549 6.32 -8.24 -29.21
CA CYS A 549 5.68 -9.16 -30.13
C CYS A 549 4.61 -10.02 -29.45
N ARG A 550 3.44 -10.12 -30.08
CA ARG A 550 2.38 -11.04 -29.66
C ARG A 550 2.50 -12.36 -30.42
N MET A 551 2.69 -13.44 -29.67
CA MET A 551 2.67 -14.80 -30.19
C MET A 551 1.21 -15.23 -30.39
N TYR A 552 0.88 -15.76 -31.57
CA TYR A 552 -0.39 -16.42 -31.86
C TYR A 552 -0.31 -17.94 -31.71
N SER A 553 0.90 -18.49 -31.73
CA SER A 553 1.23 -19.90 -31.52
C SER A 553 2.55 -20.03 -30.73
N GLN A 554 2.84 -21.21 -30.19
CA GLN A 554 4.15 -21.49 -29.57
C GLN A 554 5.21 -21.93 -30.60
N THR A 555 4.77 -22.27 -31.81
CA THR A 555 5.58 -22.68 -32.95
C THR A 555 4.96 -22.12 -34.22
N GLU A 556 5.72 -21.91 -35.30
CA GLU A 556 5.17 -21.36 -36.54
C GLU A 556 4.11 -22.28 -37.18
N GLY A 557 4.34 -23.59 -37.13
CA GLY A 557 3.43 -24.58 -37.67
C GLY A 557 4.01 -25.98 -37.63
N LYS A 558 3.42 -26.89 -38.41
CA LYS A 558 4.05 -28.18 -38.71
C LYS A 558 4.69 -28.10 -40.09
N PRO A 559 5.77 -28.84 -40.37
CA PRO A 559 6.36 -28.88 -41.71
C PRO A 559 5.30 -29.17 -42.78
N GLY A 560 5.21 -28.31 -43.80
CA GLY A 560 4.23 -28.39 -44.89
C GLY A 560 2.83 -27.87 -44.58
N SER A 561 2.57 -27.34 -43.37
CA SER A 561 1.27 -26.76 -43.03
C SER A 561 1.07 -25.38 -43.64
N ALA A 562 -0.20 -24.93 -43.74
CA ALA A 562 -0.54 -23.63 -44.31
C ALA A 562 0.05 -22.47 -43.48
N GLU A 563 0.23 -22.66 -42.18
CA GLU A 563 0.88 -21.70 -41.30
C GLU A 563 2.33 -21.45 -41.71
N CYS A 564 3.11 -22.52 -41.95
CA CYS A 564 4.47 -22.44 -42.46
C CYS A 564 4.60 -21.87 -43.88
N GLN A 565 3.50 -21.72 -44.62
CA GLN A 565 3.47 -21.11 -45.95
C GLN A 565 2.94 -19.68 -45.93
N ALA A 566 2.40 -19.21 -44.80
CA ALA A 566 1.73 -17.92 -44.70
C ALA A 566 2.69 -16.72 -44.70
N ASN A 567 4.01 -16.97 -44.63
CA ASN A 567 5.05 -15.94 -44.49
C ASN A 567 4.75 -14.97 -43.32
N LEU A 568 4.29 -15.54 -42.21
CA LEU A 568 4.08 -14.85 -40.95
C LEU A 568 5.13 -15.35 -39.95
N ASP A 569 5.32 -14.60 -38.87
CA ASP A 569 6.01 -15.07 -37.68
C ASP A 569 5.00 -15.08 -36.53
N ARG A 570 4.33 -16.22 -36.35
CA ARG A 570 3.28 -16.45 -35.37
C ARG A 570 3.82 -16.71 -33.98
N ASP A 571 5.06 -17.16 -33.84
CA ASP A 571 5.65 -17.50 -32.55
C ASP A 571 6.57 -16.39 -32.02
N CYS A 572 6.90 -15.39 -32.82
CA CYS A 572 7.78 -14.26 -32.54
C CYS A 572 9.28 -14.61 -32.46
N ASP A 573 9.80 -15.61 -33.18
CA ASP A 573 11.23 -15.98 -33.14
C ASP A 573 12.11 -15.16 -34.11
N GLY A 574 11.48 -14.31 -34.93
CA GLY A 574 12.15 -13.49 -35.93
C GLY A 574 12.33 -14.17 -37.29
N LYS A 575 11.92 -15.43 -37.45
CA LYS A 575 11.97 -16.19 -38.69
C LYS A 575 10.54 -16.39 -39.20
N MET A 576 10.44 -16.69 -40.49
CA MET A 576 9.16 -16.87 -41.16
C MET A 576 9.29 -18.02 -42.15
N ALA A 577 8.21 -18.76 -42.33
CA ALA A 577 8.10 -19.82 -43.33
C ALA A 577 9.29 -20.80 -43.33
N SER A 578 9.93 -21.07 -44.47
CA SER A 578 11.03 -22.03 -44.58
C SER A 578 12.31 -21.63 -43.85
N LEU A 579 12.45 -20.36 -43.46
CA LEU A 579 13.57 -19.91 -42.61
C LEU A 579 13.37 -20.34 -41.15
N ASP A 580 12.14 -20.66 -40.75
CA ASP A 580 11.83 -21.15 -39.43
C ASP A 580 12.15 -22.64 -39.30
N SER A 581 12.87 -23.00 -38.24
CA SER A 581 13.19 -24.39 -37.91
C SER A 581 11.96 -25.25 -37.63
N ASP A 582 10.86 -24.67 -37.15
CA ASP A 582 9.60 -25.37 -36.88
C ASP A 582 8.93 -25.87 -38.16
N CYS A 583 9.22 -25.22 -39.28
CA CYS A 583 8.68 -25.54 -40.60
C CYS A 583 9.50 -26.57 -41.38
N ASN A 584 10.65 -26.97 -40.85
CA ASN A 584 11.54 -27.93 -41.47
C ASN A 584 11.33 -29.35 -40.90
N PRO A 585 11.34 -30.41 -41.73
CA PRO A 585 11.30 -31.79 -41.23
C PRO A 585 12.45 -32.04 -40.24
N LYS A 586 12.14 -32.64 -39.09
CA LYS A 586 13.15 -33.02 -38.08
C LYS A 586 13.91 -34.29 -38.46
#